data_AF-A0A918GP08-F1
#
_entry.id   AF-A0A918GP08-F1
#
_cell.length_a   1.000
_cell.length_b   1.000
_cell.length_c   1.000
_cell.angle_alpha   90.00
_cell.angle_beta   90.00
_cell.angle_gamma   90.00
#
_symmetry.space_group_name_H-M   'P 1'
#
loop_
_entity.id
_entity.type
_entity.pdbx_description
1 polymer ?
#
loop_
_entity_poly.entity_id
_entity_poly.type
_entity_poly.pdbx_seq_one_letter_code
_entity_poly.pdbx_strand_id
1 'polypeptide(L)'
;MAVTAMSAVVLRETLSDPRRIPTTRRVQKALLAASRQAGGISAGSDRSMPGAAGSALASGPADRVAGRYLRRVLERYPGDPVVRTAFRSVLGLCAPVTSLFAPSVAVLRPPMPTPAEPPTSPEEPGA
;
A
#
# COMPACT_ATOMS: atom_id res chain seq x y z
N MET A 1 -6.84 -5.35 10.47
CA MET A 1 -6.09 -5.57 11.72
C MET A 1 -4.96 -4.56 11.93
N ALA A 2 -4.08 -4.30 10.95
CA ALA A 2 -2.99 -3.32 11.11
C ALA A 2 -3.45 -1.91 11.54
N VAL A 3 -4.49 -1.36 10.90
CA VAL A 3 -5.05 -0.05 11.27
C VAL A 3 -5.55 -0.01 12.71
N THR A 4 -6.20 -1.08 13.18
CA THR A 4 -6.67 -1.21 14.57
C THR A 4 -5.50 -1.17 15.56
N ALA A 5 -4.44 -1.93 15.27
CA ALA A 5 -3.24 -1.96 16.10
C ALA A 5 -2.56 -0.58 16.16
N MET A 6 -2.36 0.07 15.02
CA MET A 6 -1.79 1.43 14.97
C MET A 6 -2.67 2.44 15.70
N SER A 7 -3.99 2.33 15.56
CA SER A 7 -4.96 3.21 16.24
C SER A 7 -4.91 3.02 17.75
N ALA A 8 -4.78 1.78 18.25
CA ALA A 8 -4.65 1.51 19.68
C ALA A 8 -3.36 2.11 20.28
N VAL A 9 -2.24 1.99 19.57
CA VAL A 9 -0.96 2.60 19.99
C VAL A 9 -1.06 4.13 20.03
N VAL A 10 -1.53 4.75 18.95
CA VAL A 10 -1.68 6.21 18.86
C VAL A 10 -2.70 6.73 19.89
N LEU A 11 -3.76 5.97 20.15
CA LEU A 11 -4.73 6.32 21.19
C LEU A 11 -4.07 6.31 22.58
N ARG A 12 -3.30 5.27 22.91
CA ARG A 12 -2.54 5.18 24.17
C ARG A 12 -1.59 6.37 24.32
N GLU A 13 -0.80 6.68 23.28
CA GLU A 13 0.14 7.81 23.29
C GLU A 13 -0.59 9.14 23.46
N THR A 14 -1.72 9.34 22.78
CA THR A 14 -2.48 10.59 22.85
C THR A 14 -3.13 10.80 24.22
N LEU A 15 -3.58 9.72 24.87
CA LEU A 15 -4.19 9.78 26.20
C LEU A 15 -3.17 9.87 27.33
N SER A 16 -1.95 9.34 27.12
CA SER A 16 -0.92 9.27 28.15
C SER A 16 0.09 10.42 28.10
N ASP A 17 -0.06 11.39 27.18
CA ASP A 17 0.86 12.53 27.02
C ASP A 17 0.75 13.48 28.23
N PRO A 18 1.76 13.55 29.13
CA PRO A 18 1.67 14.37 30.34
C PRO A 18 1.77 15.87 30.04
N ARG A 19 2.18 16.25 28.82
CA ARG A 19 2.39 17.65 28.44
C ARG A 19 1.14 18.28 27.83
N ARG A 20 0.10 17.49 27.51
CA ARG A 20 -1.05 17.97 26.73
C ARG A 20 -2.34 17.33 27.20
N ILE A 21 -3.38 18.14 27.35
CA ILE A 21 -4.72 17.65 27.66
C ILE A 21 -5.30 16.92 26.43
N PRO A 22 -5.72 15.66 26.57
CA PRO A 22 -6.38 14.94 25.49
C PRO A 22 -7.75 15.58 25.22
N THR A 23 -7.93 16.08 24.00
CA THR A 23 -9.23 16.56 23.51
C THR A 23 -9.75 15.62 22.44
N THR A 24 -11.07 15.52 22.30
CA THR A 24 -11.73 14.71 21.26
C THR A 24 -11.16 15.02 19.88
N ARG A 25 -10.99 16.30 19.55
CA ARG A 25 -10.43 16.74 18.25
C ARG A 25 -9.00 16.23 18.04
N ARG A 26 -8.16 16.22 19.08
CA ARG A 26 -6.78 15.75 19.00
C ARG A 26 -6.73 14.24 18.79
N VAL A 27 -7.54 13.49 19.54
CA VAL A 27 -7.68 12.03 19.38
C VAL A 27 -8.18 11.69 17.98
N GLN A 28 -9.26 12.32 17.51
CA GLN A 28 -9.81 12.10 16.16
C GLN A 28 -8.78 12.39 15.06
N LYS A 29 -8.02 13.48 15.16
CA LYS A 29 -6.95 13.78 14.19
C LYS A 29 -5.84 12.74 14.20
N ALA A 30 -5.46 12.25 15.38
CA ALA A 30 -4.41 11.23 15.52
C ALA A 30 -4.85 9.89 14.93
N LEU A 31 -6.09 9.47 15.22
CA LEU A 31 -6.69 8.25 14.64
C LEU A 31 -6.85 8.35 13.12
N LEU A 32 -7.32 9.51 12.62
CA LEU A 32 -7.40 9.77 11.18
C LEU A 32 -6.01 9.69 10.53
N ALA A 33 -4.98 10.26 11.15
CA ALA A 33 -3.62 10.19 10.65
C ALA A 33 -3.13 8.73 10.56
N ALA A 34 -3.41 7.89 11.57
CA ALA A 34 -3.03 6.48 11.59
C ALA A 34 -3.73 5.65 10.49
N SER A 35 -4.96 6.00 10.10
CA SER A 35 -5.75 5.25 9.10
C SER A 35 -5.63 5.80 7.67
N ARG A 36 -5.06 7.00 7.49
CA ARG A 36 -5.04 7.73 6.22
C ARG A 36 -4.52 6.93 5.02
N GLN A 37 -3.39 6.25 5.18
CA GLN A 37 -2.82 5.47 4.08
C GLN A 37 -3.73 4.30 3.70
N ALA A 38 -4.24 3.55 4.69
CA ALA A 38 -5.13 2.43 4.44
C ALA A 38 -6.43 2.88 3.75
N GLY A 39 -7.01 4.00 4.21
CA GLY A 39 -8.17 4.62 3.57
C GLY A 39 -7.89 5.04 2.12
N GLY A 40 -6.71 5.61 1.85
CA GLY A 40 -6.28 5.98 0.51
C GLY A 40 -6.11 4.77 -0.44
N ILE A 41 -5.51 3.68 0.06
CA ILE A 41 -5.36 2.43 -0.70
C ILE A 41 -6.73 1.82 -1.01
N SER A 42 -7.59 1.68 -0.01
CA SER A 42 -8.93 1.08 -0.17
C SER A 42 -9.78 1.90 -1.14
N ALA A 43 -9.95 3.20 -0.87
CA ALA A 43 -10.74 4.08 -1.71
C ALA A 43 -10.17 4.19 -3.14
N GLY A 44 -8.85 4.05 -3.30
CA GLY A 44 -8.20 3.97 -4.61
C GLY A 44 -8.57 2.72 -5.39
N SER A 45 -8.55 1.56 -4.72
CA SER A 45 -8.95 0.27 -5.30
C SER A 45 -10.42 0.26 -5.73
N ASP A 46 -11.30 0.87 -4.93
CA ASP A 46 -12.75 0.82 -5.15
C ASP A 46 -13.22 1.69 -6.33
N ARG A 47 -12.39 2.62 -6.83
CA ARG A 47 -12.76 3.49 -7.97
C ARG A 47 -13.06 2.74 -9.25
N SER A 48 -12.45 1.57 -9.44
CA SER A 48 -12.65 0.75 -10.64
C SER A 48 -13.89 -0.16 -10.54
N MET A 49 -14.60 -0.17 -9.41
CA MET A 49 -15.79 -0.99 -9.26
C MET A 49 -16.98 -0.40 -10.04
N PRO A 50 -17.79 -1.25 -10.70
CA PRO A 50 -19.05 -0.83 -11.28
C PRO A 50 -19.96 -0.17 -10.23
N GLY A 51 -20.52 1.00 -10.54
CA GLY A 51 -21.37 1.75 -9.61
C GLY A 51 -20.63 2.69 -8.66
N ALA A 52 -19.30 2.84 -8.78
CA ALA A 52 -18.57 3.88 -8.07
C ALA A 52 -19.16 5.28 -8.39
N ALA A 53 -19.37 6.10 -7.36
CA ALA A 53 -20.01 7.40 -7.46
C ALA A 53 -19.22 8.50 -6.72
N GLY A 54 -19.56 9.76 -6.96
CA GLY A 54 -18.95 10.91 -6.29
C GLY A 54 -17.52 11.20 -6.75
N SER A 55 -16.67 11.71 -5.84
CA SER A 55 -15.29 12.09 -6.15
C SER A 55 -14.39 10.91 -6.57
N ALA A 56 -14.83 9.67 -6.38
CA ALA A 56 -14.17 8.48 -6.92
C ALA A 56 -14.07 8.49 -8.45
N LEU A 57 -15.01 9.16 -9.14
CA LEU A 57 -15.01 9.31 -10.60
C LEU A 57 -14.14 10.47 -11.10
N ALA A 58 -13.70 11.36 -10.21
CA ALA A 58 -12.81 12.47 -10.54
C ALA A 58 -11.37 11.95 -10.73
N SER A 59 -11.14 11.21 -11.82
CA SER A 59 -9.82 10.73 -12.20
C SER A 59 -9.13 11.77 -13.08
N GLY A 60 -8.01 12.31 -12.58
CA GLY A 60 -7.15 13.19 -13.36
C GLY A 60 -6.17 12.42 -14.26
N PRO A 61 -5.41 13.13 -15.12
CA PRO A 61 -4.32 12.54 -15.89
C PRO A 61 -3.28 11.85 -15.01
N ALA A 62 -2.97 12.44 -13.84
CA ALA A 62 -2.03 11.89 -12.88
C ALA A 62 -2.48 10.52 -12.33
N ASP A 63 -3.77 10.33 -12.06
CA ASP A 63 -4.32 9.05 -11.59
C ASP A 63 -4.13 7.94 -12.64
N ARG A 64 -4.29 8.27 -13.92
CA ARG A 64 -4.06 7.29 -15.01
C ARG A 64 -2.59 6.87 -15.08
N VAL A 65 -1.67 7.82 -14.93
CA VAL A 65 -0.23 7.54 -14.90
C VAL A 65 0.12 6.66 -13.70
N ALA A 66 -0.38 7.01 -12.51
CA ALA A 66 -0.18 6.23 -11.30
C ALA A 66 -0.78 4.81 -11.44
N GLY A 67 -1.98 4.68 -11.98
CA GLY A 67 -2.62 3.39 -12.24
C GLY A 67 -1.83 2.52 -13.22
N ARG A 68 -1.30 3.11 -14.30
CA ARG A 68 -0.43 2.41 -15.25
C ARG A 68 0.86 1.93 -14.60
N TYR A 69 1.48 2.76 -13.76
CA TYR A 69 2.68 2.40 -13.01
C TYR A 69 2.40 1.26 -12.03
N LEU A 70 1.34 1.37 -11.23
CA LEU A 70 0.94 0.34 -10.26
C LEU A 70 0.62 -0.99 -10.95
N ARG A 71 0.04 -0.97 -12.16
CA ARG A 71 -0.16 -2.20 -12.95
C ARG A 71 1.16 -2.89 -13.26
N ARG A 72 2.19 -2.14 -13.64
CA ARG A 72 3.54 -2.68 -13.88
C ARG A 72 4.20 -3.22 -12.61
N VAL A 73 3.96 -2.57 -11.47
CA VAL A 73 4.40 -3.08 -10.15
C VAL A 73 3.75 -4.43 -9.86
N LEU A 74 2.45 -4.58 -10.11
CA LEU A 74 1.73 -5.86 -9.95
C LEU A 74 2.21 -6.94 -10.92
N GLU A 75 2.46 -6.59 -12.19
CA GLU A 75 3.03 -7.51 -13.18
C GLU A 75 4.41 -8.05 -12.76
N ARG A 76 5.18 -7.27 -11.99
CA ARG A 76 6.56 -7.61 -11.56
C ARG A 76 6.64 -8.22 -10.16
N TYR A 77 5.60 -8.02 -9.34
CA TYR A 77 5.47 -8.58 -8.00
C TYR A 77 5.83 -10.07 -7.86
N PRO A 78 5.39 -10.99 -8.75
CA PRO A 78 5.71 -12.41 -8.61
C PRO A 78 7.20 -12.72 -8.89
N GLY A 79 7.82 -12.04 -9.86
CA GLY A 79 9.17 -12.35 -10.32
C GLY A 79 10.31 -11.57 -9.65
N ASP A 80 10.02 -10.45 -9.00
CA ASP A 80 11.05 -9.53 -8.48
C ASP A 80 10.97 -9.40 -6.95
N PRO A 81 11.97 -9.90 -6.19
CA PRO A 81 11.94 -9.89 -4.73
C PRO A 81 11.98 -8.46 -4.14
N VAL A 82 12.60 -7.50 -4.83
CA VAL A 82 12.67 -6.10 -4.38
C VAL A 82 11.29 -5.47 -4.46
N VAL A 83 10.62 -5.64 -5.60
CA VAL A 83 9.24 -5.17 -5.80
C VAL A 83 8.29 -5.87 -4.83
N ARG A 84 8.42 -7.19 -4.66
CA ARG A 84 7.62 -7.99 -3.72
C ARG A 84 7.72 -7.48 -2.30
N THR A 85 8.94 -7.23 -1.83
CA THR A 85 9.21 -6.74 -0.48
C THR A 85 8.62 -5.36 -0.26
N ALA A 86 8.85 -4.43 -1.20
CA ALA A 86 8.30 -3.08 -1.12
C ALA A 86 6.77 -3.10 -1.12
N PHE A 87 6.15 -3.86 -2.02
CA PHE A 87 4.70 -3.98 -2.13
C PHE A 87 4.07 -4.58 -0.87
N ARG A 88 4.64 -5.65 -0.31
CA ARG A 88 4.15 -6.24 0.94
C ARG A 88 4.28 -5.29 2.12
N SER A 89 5.38 -4.53 2.21
CA SER A 89 5.56 -3.53 3.27
C SER A 89 4.51 -2.43 3.21
N VAL A 90 4.11 -1.99 2.01
CA VAL A 90 3.04 -1.00 1.84
C VAL A 90 1.68 -1.57 2.20
N LEU A 91 1.33 -2.78 1.75
CA LEU A 91 0.08 -3.44 2.12
C LEU A 91 -0.01 -3.75 3.62
N GLY A 92 1.12 -4.07 4.25
CA GLY A 92 1.25 -4.23 5.69
C GLY A 92 1.23 -2.92 6.47
N LEU A 93 1.18 -1.76 5.80
CA LEU A 93 1.26 -0.43 6.39
C LEU A 93 2.58 -0.18 7.16
N CYS A 94 3.61 -0.96 6.85
CA CYS A 94 4.96 -0.84 7.43
C CYS A 94 5.84 0.17 6.67
N ALA A 95 5.44 0.55 5.45
CA ALA A 95 6.12 1.55 4.63
C ALA A 95 5.11 2.47 3.94
N PRO A 96 5.48 3.72 3.61
CA PRO A 96 4.62 4.62 2.88
C PRO A 96 4.42 4.16 1.42
N VAL A 97 3.27 4.45 0.82
CA VAL A 97 3.00 4.15 -0.61
C VAL A 97 4.05 4.76 -1.54
N THR A 98 4.65 5.89 -1.15
CA THR A 98 5.73 6.55 -1.91
C THR A 98 6.97 5.68 -2.07
N SER A 99 7.20 4.68 -1.20
CA SER A 99 8.30 3.72 -1.33
C SER A 99 8.21 2.88 -2.60
N LEU A 100 7.02 2.72 -3.20
CA LEU A 100 6.87 2.04 -4.49
C LEU A 100 7.49 2.82 -5.66
N PHE A 101 7.79 4.11 -5.47
CA PHE A 101 8.41 4.97 -6.48
C PHE A 101 9.91 5.14 -6.25
N ALA A 102 10.50 4.40 -5.30
CA ALA A 102 11.94 4.40 -5.10
C ALA A 102 12.66 3.88 -6.36
N PRO A 103 13.86 4.38 -6.69
CA PRO A 103 14.60 3.97 -7.88
C PRO A 103 14.81 2.45 -7.99
N SER A 104 14.99 1.77 -6.85
CA SER A 104 15.14 0.31 -6.76
C SER A 104 13.88 -0.48 -7.11
N VAL A 105 12.70 0.13 -7.00
CA VAL A 105 11.39 -0.46 -7.32
C VAL A 105 10.90 -0.01 -8.69
N ALA A 106 11.55 0.99 -9.30
CA ALA A 106 11.08 1.63 -10.51
C ALA A 106 11.00 0.65 -11.69
N VAL A 107 9.76 0.34 -12.10
CA VAL A 107 9.48 -0.62 -13.18
C VAL A 107 9.48 0.08 -14.55
N LEU A 108 10.65 0.58 -14.95
CA LEU A 108 10.85 1.22 -16.26
C LEU A 108 11.06 0.19 -17.38
N ARG A 109 11.49 -1.03 -17.04
CA ARG A 109 11.79 -2.11 -17.98
C ARG A 109 10.64 -3.13 -18.05
N PRO A 110 10.47 -3.85 -19.18
CA PRO A 110 9.51 -4.93 -19.29
C PRO A 110 9.68 -5.97 -18.16
N PRO A 111 8.59 -6.57 -17.67
CA PRO A 111 8.67 -7.64 -16.68
C PRO A 111 9.42 -8.84 -17.25
N MET A 112 10.20 -9.53 -16.42
CA MET A 112 10.72 -10.85 -16.79
C MET A 112 9.56 -11.84 -16.89
N PRO A 113 9.60 -12.80 -17.82
CA PRO A 113 8.57 -13.82 -17.93
C PRO A 113 8.47 -14.56 -16.59
N THR A 114 7.28 -14.52 -16.00
CA THR A 114 6.95 -15.32 -14.82
C THR A 114 6.41 -16.66 -15.34
N PRO A 115 6.84 -17.80 -14.79
CA PRO A 115 6.30 -19.11 -15.15
C PRO A 115 4.77 -19.10 -15.04
N ALA A 116 4.10 -19.57 -16.09
CA ALA A 116 2.63 -19.62 -16.14
C ALA A 116 2.04 -20.67 -15.19
N GLU A 117 2.84 -21.68 -14.84
CA GLU A 117 2.45 -22.80 -14.00
C GLU A 117 3.42 -22.92 -12.82
N PRO A 118 2.92 -23.35 -11.65
CA PRO A 118 3.79 -23.69 -10.53
C PRO A 118 4.75 -24.81 -10.95
N PRO A 119 5.99 -24.81 -10.46
CA PRO A 119 6.94 -25.87 -10.77
C PRO A 119 6.35 -27.22 -10.35
N THR A 120 6.17 -28.11 -11.32
CA THR A 120 5.69 -29.48 -11.10
C THR A 120 6.82 -30.43 -10.74
N SER A 121 8.06 -29.99 -10.91
CA SER A 121 9.26 -30.72 -10.52
C SER A 121 9.82 -30.16 -9.20
N PRO A 122 10.31 -31.02 -8.30
CA PRO A 122 11.08 -30.59 -7.14
C PRO A 122 12.24 -29.69 -7.56
N GLU A 123 12.55 -28.68 -6.74
CA GLU A 123 13.74 -27.85 -6.93
C GLU A 123 14.97 -28.73 -6.69
N GLU A 124 15.71 -29.05 -7.76
CA GLU A 124 16.97 -29.80 -7.67
C GLU A 124 17.92 -29.02 -6.74
N PRO A 125 18.51 -29.67 -5.72
CA PRO A 125 19.52 -29.03 -4.89
C PRO A 125 20.68 -28.59 -5.80
N GLY A 126 20.93 -27.28 -5.86
CA GLY A 126 21.95 -26.70 -6.73
C GLY A 126 23.32 -27.35 -6.55
N ALA A 127 23.97 -27.65 -7.67
CA ALA A 127 25.38 -28.01 -7.77
C ALA A 127 26.29 -26.79 -7.49
#